data_AF-A0A740WAC5-F1
#
_entry.id   AF-A0A740WAC5-F1
#
_cell.length_a   1.000
_cell.length_b   1.000
_cell.length_c   1.000
_cell.angle_alpha   90.00
_cell.angle_beta   90.00
_cell.angle_gamma   90.00
#
_symmetry.space_group_name_H-M   'P 1'
#
loop_
_entity.id
_entity.type
_entity.pdbx_description
1 polymer ?
#
loop_
_entity_poly.entity_id
_entity_poly.type
_entity_poly.pdbx_seq_one_letter_code
_entity_poly.pdbx_strand_id
1 'polypeptide(L)' 'IAQHYLVQFMPEKAYQEVSVAIQCGDESFYARARKTTDSGFEAFLGAETTDEGESEDNDDSAFELLCKIRTG' A
#
# COMPACT_ATOMS: atom_id res chain seq x y z
N ILE A 1 25.07 3.16 6.94
CA ILE A 1 25.12 3.49 8.39
C ILE A 1 24.58 4.89 8.67
N ALA A 2 25.17 5.97 8.12
CA ALA A 2 24.68 7.33 8.38
C ALA A 2 23.24 7.58 7.92
N GLN A 3 22.86 7.12 6.72
CA GLN A 3 21.49 7.28 6.20
C GLN A 3 20.43 6.62 7.10
N HIS A 4 20.70 5.41 7.61
CA HIS A 4 19.76 4.69 8.49
C HIS A 4 19.60 5.36 9.86
N TYR A 5 20.62 6.06 10.34
CA TYR A 5 20.49 6.89 11.54
C TYR A 5 19.60 8.11 11.29
N LEU A 6 19.75 8.76 10.14
CA LEU A 6 18.94 9.93 9.77
C LEU A 6 17.46 9.58 9.58
N VAL A 7 17.16 8.41 9.03
CA VAL A 7 15.79 7.89 8.83
C VAL A 7 14.98 7.81 10.13
N GLN A 8 15.62 7.58 11.29
CA GLN A 8 14.91 7.51 12.59
C GLN A 8 14.21 8.81 13.00
N PHE A 9 14.56 9.93 12.35
CA PHE A 9 13.99 11.24 12.60
C PHE A 9 13.11 11.74 11.44
N MET A 10 12.93 10.91 10.40
CA MET A 10 12.11 11.26 9.23
C MET A 10 10.68 10.75 9.40
N PRO A 11 9.71 11.36 8.69
CA PRO A 11 8.33 10.88 8.67
C PRO A 11 8.25 9.41 8.22
N GLU A 12 7.33 8.67 8.84
CA GLU A 12 7.03 7.31 8.43
C GLU A 12 6.33 7.27 7.07
N LYS A 13 6.48 6.16 6.34
CA LYS A 13 5.69 5.87 5.14
C LYS A 13 4.21 5.78 5.53
N ALA A 14 3.36 6.52 4.85
CA ALA A 14 1.92 6.49 5.03
C ALA A 14 1.23 5.88 3.80
N TYR A 15 0.26 5.01 4.05
CA TYR A 15 -0.57 4.41 3.00
C TYR A 15 -2.03 4.37 3.44
N GLN A 16 -2.92 4.39 2.46
CA GLN A 16 -4.31 4.01 2.63
C GLN A 16 -4.50 2.57 2.20
N GLU A 17 -5.41 1.88 2.87
CA GLU A 17 -5.72 0.50 2.57
C GLU A 17 -7.22 0.31 2.46
N VAL A 18 -7.63 -0.43 1.44
CA VAL A 18 -9.00 -0.89 1.27
C VAL A 18 -9.01 -2.40 1.34
N SER A 19 -9.93 -2.93 2.15
CA SER A 19 -10.18 -4.36 2.25
C SER A 19 -11.66 -4.63 2.07
N VAL A 20 -11.97 -5.62 1.24
CA VAL A 20 -13.34 -6.02 0.91
C VAL A 20 -13.47 -7.51 1.17
N ALA A 21 -14.44 -7.87 2.01
CA ALA A 21 -14.86 -9.25 2.22
C ALA A 21 -16.14 -9.49 1.44
N ILE A 22 -16.14 -10.49 0.57
CA ILE A 22 -17.27 -10.88 -0.27
C ILE A 22 -17.72 -12.26 0.19
N GLN A 23 -18.93 -12.36 0.75
CA GLN A 23 -19.53 -13.63 1.11
C GLN A 23 -20.42 -14.12 -0.04
N CYS A 24 -20.16 -15.34 -0.51
CA CYS A 24 -20.94 -16.01 -1.55
C CYS A 24 -21.38 -17.39 -1.04
N GLY A 25 -22.60 -17.47 -0.51
CA GLY A 25 -23.08 -18.70 0.15
C GLY A 25 -22.24 -19.03 1.39
N ASP A 26 -21.59 -20.20 1.36
CA ASP A 26 -20.71 -20.67 2.43
C ASP A 26 -19.24 -20.24 2.24
N GLU A 27 -18.90 -19.67 1.09
CA GLU A 27 -17.54 -19.25 0.76
C GLU A 27 -17.34 -17.75 1.02
N SER A 28 -16.13 -17.38 1.45
CA SER A 28 -15.74 -15.99 1.69
C SER A 28 -14.47 -15.66 0.92
N PHE A 29 -14.52 -14.59 0.16
CA PHE A 29 -13.41 -14.05 -0.61
C PHE A 29 -12.94 -12.74 0.02
N TYR A 30 -11.63 -12.52 0.01
CA TYR A 30 -11.02 -11.30 0.54
C TYR A 30 -10.18 -10.66 -0.55
N ALA A 31 -10.42 -9.38 -0.80
CA ALA A 31 -9.60 -8.55 -1.66
C ALA A 31 -9.02 -7.39 -0.85
N ARG A 32 -7.74 -7.09 -1.06
CA ARG A 32 -7.03 -6.00 -0.38
C ARG A 32 -6.18 -5.26 -1.41
N ALA A 33 -6.17 -3.95 -1.33
CA ALA A 33 -5.24 -3.10 -2.06
C ALA A 33 -4.76 -1.97 -1.17
N ARG A 34 -3.57 -1.46 -1.45
CA ARG A 34 -2.97 -0.33 -0.75
C ARG A 34 -2.61 0.76 -1.73
N LYS A 35 -2.67 2.00 -1.27
CA LYS A 35 -2.27 3.18 -2.01
C LYS A 35 -1.31 3.98 -1.14
N THR A 36 -0.07 4.12 -1.57
CA THR A 36 0.91 4.94 -0.85
C THR A 36 0.49 6.40 -0.95
N THR A 37 0.32 7.07 0.18
CA THR A 37 -0.02 8.50 0.23
C THR A 37 1.19 9.37 0.52
N ASP A 38 2.17 8.81 1.23
CA ASP A 38 3.44 9.45 1.54
C ASP A 38 4.52 8.37 1.63
N SER A 39 5.60 8.51 0.86
CA SER A 39 6.73 7.60 0.90
C SER A 39 7.64 7.83 2.12
N GLY A 40 7.51 8.97 2.81
CA GLY A 40 8.23 9.27 4.04
C GLY A 40 9.75 9.11 3.89
N PHE A 41 10.35 8.39 4.83
CA PHE A 41 11.77 8.11 4.85
C PHE A 41 12.26 7.25 3.66
N GLU A 42 11.38 6.50 2.97
CA GLU A 42 11.79 5.68 1.83
C GLU A 42 12.26 6.54 0.64
N ALA A 43 11.66 7.73 0.48
CA ALA A 43 12.12 8.70 -0.53
C ALA A 43 13.58 9.12 -0.32
N PHE A 44 14.05 9.11 0.93
CA PHE A 44 15.43 9.47 1.28
C PHE A 44 16.42 8.30 1.13
N LEU A 45 15.96 7.06 1.31
CA LEU A 45 16.79 5.87 1.12
C LEU A 45 17.02 5.55 -0.35
N GLY A 46 16.19 6.09 -1.25
CA GLY A 46 16.17 5.72 -2.67
C GLY A 46 15.61 4.31 -2.84
N ALA A 47 14.92 4.06 -3.95
CA ALA A 47 14.25 2.80 -4.29
C ALA A 47 15.18 1.57 -4.41
N GLU A 48 16.42 1.63 -3.90
CA GLU A 48 17.43 0.57 -3.97
C GLU A 48 17.29 -0.48 -2.85
N THR A 49 16.30 -0.36 -1.95
CA THR A 49 16.14 -1.29 -0.80
C THR A 49 14.74 -1.86 -0.57
N THR A 50 13.74 -1.56 -1.41
CA THR A 50 12.40 -2.10 -1.22
C THR A 50 11.84 -2.62 -2.54
N ASP A 51 11.78 -3.95 -2.64
CA ASP A 51 11.01 -4.78 -3.59
C ASP A 51 10.97 -4.35 -5.07
N GLU A 52 11.66 -5.09 -5.93
CA GLU A 52 11.48 -5.11 -7.40
C GLU A 52 10.10 -5.64 -7.84
N GLY A 53 9.01 -5.34 -7.12
CA GLY A 53 7.70 -5.96 -7.34
C GLY A 53 6.47 -5.07 -7.15
N GLU A 54 6.55 -3.96 -6.41
CA GLU A 54 5.41 -3.08 -6.17
C GLU A 54 5.40 -1.93 -7.19
N SER A 55 4.95 -2.24 -8.41
CA SER A 55 4.60 -1.19 -9.37
C SER A 55 3.44 -0.37 -8.81
N GLU A 56 3.71 0.83 -8.30
CA GLU A 56 2.72 1.76 -7.71
C GLU A 56 1.49 1.96 -8.61
N ASP A 57 1.68 1.92 -9.94
CA ASP A 57 0.59 2.05 -10.93
C ASP A 57 -0.45 0.92 -10.88
N ASN A 58 -0.05 -0.31 -10.53
CA ASN A 58 -0.97 -1.46 -10.49
C ASN A 58 -1.83 -1.44 -9.23
N ASP A 59 -1.20 -1.15 -8.08
CA ASP A 59 -1.88 -1.13 -6.78
C ASP A 59 -2.84 0.05 -6.65
N ASP A 60 -2.52 1.20 -7.24
CA ASP A 60 -3.43 2.35 -7.29
C ASP A 60 -4.69 2.02 -8.10
N SER A 61 -4.55 1.33 -9.22
CA SER A 61 -5.70 0.93 -10.05
C SER A 61 -6.61 -0.08 -9.32
N ALA A 62 -6.02 -1.04 -8.61
CA ALA A 62 -6.73 -2.01 -7.79
C ALA A 62 -7.42 -1.35 -6.60
N PHE A 63 -6.76 -0.38 -5.95
CA PHE A 63 -7.32 0.41 -4.85
C PHE A 63 -8.57 1.17 -5.29
N GLU A 64 -8.50 1.91 -6.41
CA GLU A 64 -9.64 2.65 -6.95
C GLU A 64 -10.80 1.73 -7.36
N LEU A 65 -10.51 0.51 -7.83
CA LEU A 65 -11.54 -0.50 -8.15
C LEU A 65 -12.22 -1.02 -6.88
N LEU A 66 -11.44 -1.37 -5.86
CA LEU A 66 -11.98 -1.87 -4.59
C LEU A 66 -12.77 -0.79 -3.84
N CYS A 67 -12.36 0.48 -3.87
CA CYS A 67 -13.11 1.60 -3.30
C CYS A 67 -14.50 1.82 -3.95
N LYS A 68 -14.68 1.38 -5.20
CA LYS A 68 -15.97 1.48 -5.91
C LYS A 68 -16.92 0.34 -5.59
N ILE A 69 -16.46 -0.72 -4.92
CA ILE A 69 -17.32 -1.83 -4.54
C ILE A 69 -18.33 -1.32 -3.52
N ARG A 70 -19.60 -1.30 -3.93
CA ARG A 70 -20.72 -1.08 -3.01
C ARG A 70 -21.09 -2.43 -2.39
N THR A 71 -20.84 -2.58 -1.11
CA THR A 71 -21.46 -3.65 -0.33
C THR A 71 -22.95 -3.28 -0.15
N GLY A 72 -23.82 -4.19 -0.56
CA GLY A 72 -25.29 -4.02 -0.48
C GLY A 72 -25.82 -4.17 0.92
#